data_AF-A0A9D3YT07-F1
#
_entry.id   AF-A0A9D3YT07-F1
#
_cell.length_a   1.000
_cell.length_b   1.000
_cell.length_c   1.000
_cell.angle_alpha   90.00
_cell.angle_beta   90.00
_cell.angle_gamma   90.00
#
_symmetry.space_group_name_H-M   'P 1'
#
loop_
_entity.id
_entity.type
_entity.pdbx_description
1 polymer ?
#
loop_
_entity_poly.entity_id
_entity_poly.type
_entity_poly.pdbx_seq_one_letter_code
_entity_poly.pdbx_strand_id
1 'polypeptide(L)'
;MGNEIEKRGVQFIKKRRDKIFAGQTFVLYGFDEEGIPALTAYIKEGGGVVLQTSDRRIPDFAIVPMDGFPVDRTVNNIVTNTWMLPGGLLFNPYYGSII
;
A
#
# COMPACT_ATOMS: atom_id res chain seq x y z
N MET A 1 28.38 -9.28 26.33
CA MET A 1 28.51 -8.81 24.94
C MET A 1 27.31 -9.16 24.04
N GLY A 2 26.46 -10.15 24.39
CA GLY A 2 25.29 -10.54 23.56
C GLY A 2 24.10 -9.56 23.55
N ASN A 3 23.90 -8.77 24.61
CA ASN A 3 22.70 -7.92 24.76
C ASN A 3 22.63 -6.73 23.78
N GLU A 4 23.76 -6.22 23.26
CA GLU A 4 23.75 -5.04 22.40
C GLU A 4 23.45 -5.37 20.94
N ILE A 5 23.94 -6.51 20.45
CA ILE A 5 23.71 -7.00 19.08
C ILE A 5 22.24 -7.44 18.94
N GLU A 6 21.71 -8.12 19.95
CA GLU A 6 20.31 -8.55 19.98
C GLU A 6 19.34 -7.36 20.04
N LYS A 7 19.62 -6.34 20.87
CA LYS A 7 18.84 -5.10 20.91
C LYS A 7 18.85 -4.36 19.58
N ARG A 8 20.00 -4.31 18.88
CA ARG A 8 20.08 -3.70 17.53
C ARG A 8 19.26 -4.49 16.50
N GLY A 9 19.27 -5.82 16.55
CA GLY A 9 18.45 -6.67 15.69
C GLY A 9 16.95 -6.43 15.91
N VAL A 10 16.51 -6.41 17.17
CA VAL A 10 15.10 -6.14 17.54
C VAL A 10 14.69 -4.72 17.15
N GLN A 11 15.52 -3.71 17.41
CA GLN A 11 15.27 -2.32 17.02
C GLN A 11 15.18 -2.19 15.50
N PHE A 12 16.02 -2.89 14.73
CA PHE A 12 16.01 -2.86 13.28
C PHE A 12 14.76 -3.53 12.70
N ILE A 13 14.33 -4.65 13.27
CA ILE A 13 13.08 -5.34 12.89
C ILE A 13 11.87 -4.47 13.24
N LYS A 14 11.85 -3.85 14.42
CA LYS A 14 10.80 -2.89 14.82
C LYS A 14 10.75 -1.70 13.86
N LYS A 15 11.92 -1.12 13.54
CA LYS A 15 12.07 0.00 12.60
C LYS A 15 11.59 -0.31 11.18
N ARG A 16 11.72 -1.56 10.73
CA ARG A 16 11.14 -2.00 9.44
C ARG A 16 9.61 -2.12 9.48
N ARG A 17 8.98 -2.21 10.64
CA ARG A 17 7.51 -2.22 10.81
C ARG A 17 6.93 -0.86 11.20
N ASP A 18 7.75 0.17 11.37
CA ASP A 18 7.28 1.50 11.78
C ASP A 18 6.53 2.25 10.67
N LYS A 19 6.56 1.76 9.42
CA LYS A 19 5.82 2.35 8.31
C LYS A 19 4.69 1.43 7.84
N ILE A 20 3.52 2.01 7.62
CA ILE A 20 2.24 1.31 7.37
C ILE A 20 2.25 0.40 6.13
N PHE A 21 3.08 0.69 5.13
CA PHE A 21 3.18 -0.09 3.89
C PHE A 21 4.51 -0.83 3.74
N ALA A 22 5.29 -0.96 4.81
CA ALA A 22 6.60 -1.59 4.72
C ALA A 22 6.50 -3.04 4.21
N GLY A 23 7.23 -3.32 3.13
CA GLY A 23 7.25 -4.63 2.48
C GLY A 23 6.08 -4.92 1.54
N GLN A 24 5.16 -3.96 1.36
CA GLN A 24 4.04 -4.08 0.43
C GLN A 24 4.35 -3.43 -0.92
N THR A 25 3.84 -4.03 -2.00
CA THR A 25 3.97 -3.55 -3.37
C THR A 25 2.62 -3.12 -3.95
N PHE A 26 2.64 -2.05 -4.73
CA PHE A 26 1.45 -1.38 -5.23
C PHE A 26 1.54 -1.15 -6.73
N VAL A 27 0.42 -1.15 -7.43
CA VAL A 27 0.29 -0.67 -8.80
C VAL A 27 -0.94 0.23 -8.89
N LEU A 28 -0.84 1.33 -9.64
CA LEU A 28 -1.91 2.32 -9.77
C LEU A 28 -2.56 2.19 -11.15
N TYR A 29 -3.89 2.20 -11.20
CA TYR A 29 -4.70 2.06 -12.41
C TYR A 29 -5.76 3.16 -12.46
N GLY A 30 -6.03 3.71 -13.64
CA GLY A 30 -7.17 4.61 -13.85
C GLY A 30 -7.09 6.01 -13.24
N PHE A 31 -5.94 6.41 -12.71
CA PHE A 31 -5.71 7.76 -12.19
C PHE A 31 -5.11 8.67 -13.26
N ASP A 32 -5.38 9.96 -13.12
CA ASP A 32 -4.83 11.02 -13.97
C ASP A 32 -3.41 11.43 -13.59
N GLU A 33 -2.86 12.40 -14.33
CA GLU A 33 -1.50 12.90 -14.15
C GLU A 33 -1.27 13.59 -12.79
N GLU A 34 -2.32 13.99 -12.07
CA GLU A 34 -2.23 14.58 -10.73
C GLU A 34 -2.35 13.51 -9.63
N GLY A 35 -3.27 12.56 -9.79
CA GLY A 35 -3.51 11.48 -8.84
C GLY A 35 -2.35 10.49 -8.74
N ILE A 36 -1.71 10.16 -9.87
CA ILE A 36 -0.59 9.21 -9.89
C ILE A 36 0.59 9.70 -9.01
N PRO A 37 1.11 10.94 -9.17
CA PRO A 37 2.16 11.47 -8.31
C PRO A 37 1.77 11.54 -6.83
N ALA A 38 0.56 12.00 -6.51
CA ALA A 38 0.08 12.14 -5.14
C ALA A 38 0.02 10.79 -4.41
N LEU A 39 -0.61 9.78 -5.02
CA LEU A 39 -0.68 8.43 -4.46
C LEU A 39 0.70 7.78 -4.38
N THR A 40 1.55 8.00 -5.39
CA THR A 40 2.92 7.47 -5.38
C THR A 40 3.74 8.04 -4.22
N ALA A 41 3.62 9.35 -3.96
CA ALA A 41 4.29 9.99 -2.84
C ALA A 41 3.79 9.43 -1.50
N TYR A 42 2.48 9.32 -1.33
CA TYR A 42 1.87 8.76 -0.11
C TYR A 42 2.33 7.32 0.19
N ILE A 43 2.31 6.44 -0.82
CA ILE A 43 2.76 5.05 -0.67
C ILE A 43 4.23 4.98 -0.27
N LYS A 44 5.09 5.78 -0.93
CA LYS A 44 6.53 5.80 -0.66
C LYS A 44 6.84 6.37 0.72
N GLU A 45 6.12 7.41 1.15
CA GLU A 45 6.22 7.96 2.51
C GLU A 45 5.88 6.89 3.54
N GLY A 46 4.81 6.13 3.28
CA GLY A 46 4.39 4.94 4.04
C GLY A 46 5.30 3.71 3.89
N GLY A 47 6.41 3.79 3.15
CA GLY A 47 7.40 2.71 3.04
C GLY A 47 7.06 1.61 2.04
N GLY A 48 6.03 1.80 1.23
CA GLY A 48 5.64 0.88 0.15
C GLY A 48 6.43 1.12 -1.14
N VAL A 49 6.30 0.17 -2.06
CA VAL A 49 6.93 0.25 -3.39
C VAL A 49 5.87 0.31 -4.47
N VAL A 50 5.90 1.35 -5.31
CA VAL A 50 5.03 1.46 -6.48
C VAL A 50 5.72 0.82 -7.68
N LEU A 51 5.05 -0.16 -8.28
CA LEU A 51 5.44 -0.87 -9.49
C LEU A 51 4.84 -0.18 -10.71
N GLN A 52 5.59 -0.18 -11.80
CA GLN A 52 5.01 0.16 -13.10
C GLN A 52 4.09 -0.96 -13.56
N THR A 53 3.08 -0.62 -14.35
CA THR A 53 2.16 -1.61 -14.95
C THR A 53 2.89 -2.65 -15.80
N SER A 54 4.04 -2.28 -16.38
CA SER A 54 4.95 -3.14 -17.17
C SER A 54 5.81 -4.11 -16.34
N ASP A 55 5.87 -3.97 -15.01
CA ASP A 55 6.68 -4.84 -14.13
C ASP A 55 6.11 -6.27 -14.12
N ARG A 56 6.95 -7.31 -14.11
CA ARG A 56 6.48 -8.71 -14.14
C ARG A 56 6.12 -9.29 -12.76
N ARG A 57 6.50 -8.64 -11.66
CA ARG A 57 6.19 -9.09 -10.29
C ARG A 57 4.71 -8.96 -9.99
N ILE A 58 4.09 -9.92 -9.32
CA ILE A 58 2.69 -9.81 -8.86
C ILE A 58 2.63 -8.78 -7.71
N PRO A 59 1.95 -7.62 -7.90
CA PRO A 59 1.77 -6.63 -6.85
C PRO A 59 0.86 -7.15 -5.74
N ASP A 60 1.11 -6.73 -4.51
CA ASP A 60 0.23 -7.04 -3.37
C ASP A 60 -1.11 -6.30 -3.50
N PHE A 61 -1.09 -5.08 -4.03
CA PHE A 61 -2.27 -4.26 -4.22
C PHE A 61 -2.31 -3.60 -5.60
N ALA A 62 -3.43 -3.70 -6.30
CA ALA A 62 -3.86 -2.73 -7.29
C ALA A 62 -4.75 -1.69 -6.63
N ILE A 63 -4.45 -0.42 -6.90
CA ILE A 63 -5.23 0.71 -6.43
C ILE A 63 -5.98 1.26 -7.63
N VAL A 64 -7.29 1.41 -7.47
CA VAL A 64 -8.20 1.93 -8.49
C VAL A 64 -9.02 3.11 -7.95
N PRO A 65 -9.58 3.96 -8.81
CA PRO A 65 -10.58 4.95 -8.42
C PRO A 65 -11.78 4.33 -7.69
N MET A 66 -12.56 5.15 -6.99
CA MET A 66 -13.72 4.69 -6.21
C MET A 66 -14.81 4.03 -7.07
N ASP A 67 -14.97 4.48 -8.31
CA ASP A 67 -15.84 3.91 -9.34
C ASP A 67 -15.25 2.68 -10.04
N GLY A 68 -14.02 2.31 -9.67
CA GLY A 68 -13.31 1.14 -10.19
C GLY A 68 -12.58 1.43 -11.51
N PHE A 69 -11.71 0.51 -11.90
CA PHE A 69 -11.02 0.56 -13.19
C PHE A 69 -10.59 -0.86 -13.60
N PRO A 70 -10.57 -1.21 -14.90
CA PRO A 70 -10.07 -2.51 -15.36
C PRO A 70 -8.62 -2.77 -14.95
N VAL A 71 -8.35 -3.94 -14.37
CA VAL A 71 -7.00 -4.37 -13.97
C VAL A 71 -6.59 -5.55 -14.84
N ASP A 72 -5.73 -5.29 -15.82
CA ASP A 72 -5.40 -6.27 -16.88
C ASP A 72 -4.28 -7.24 -16.51
N ARG A 73 -4.01 -7.43 -15.21
CA ARG A 73 -2.97 -8.32 -14.70
C ARG A 73 -3.34 -8.93 -13.36
N THR A 74 -2.70 -10.06 -13.04
CA THR A 74 -2.83 -10.67 -11.72
C THR A 74 -2.22 -9.77 -10.63
N VAL A 75 -3.01 -9.55 -9.59
CA VAL A 75 -2.67 -8.83 -8.36
C VAL A 75 -3.28 -9.58 -7.18
N ASN A 76 -2.69 -9.50 -5.99
CA ASN A 76 -3.22 -10.23 -4.84
C ASN A 76 -4.53 -9.61 -4.33
N ASN A 77 -4.61 -8.28 -4.31
CA ASN A 77 -5.78 -7.53 -3.86
C ASN A 77 -6.07 -6.34 -4.77
N ILE A 78 -7.35 -6.04 -4.98
CA ILE A 78 -7.79 -4.80 -5.64
C ILE A 78 -8.51 -3.97 -4.58
N VAL A 79 -8.08 -2.73 -4.39
CA VAL A 79 -8.70 -1.79 -3.44
C VAL A 79 -8.88 -0.42 -4.10
N THR A 80 -9.85 0.34 -3.61
CA THR A 80 -10.03 1.72 -4.07
C THR A 80 -9.07 2.68 -3.36
N ASN A 81 -8.81 3.85 -3.93
CA ASN A 81 -8.02 4.92 -3.29
C ASN A 81 -8.56 5.31 -1.90
N THR A 82 -9.85 5.13 -1.63
CA THR A 82 -10.46 5.39 -0.31
C THR A 82 -9.87 4.53 0.80
N TRP A 83 -9.40 3.32 0.48
CA TRP A 83 -8.72 2.44 1.44
C TRP A 83 -7.44 3.07 2.00
N MET A 84 -6.82 4.01 1.25
CA MET A 84 -5.62 4.72 1.68
C MET A 84 -5.86 5.89 2.63
N LEU A 85 -7.12 6.30 2.85
CA LEU A 85 -7.40 7.44 3.72
C LEU A 85 -7.16 7.07 5.19
N PRO A 86 -6.65 8.00 6.02
CA PRO A 86 -6.59 7.79 7.47
C PRO A 86 -8.03 7.59 7.99
N GLY A 87 -8.37 6.34 8.34
CA GLY A 87 -9.74 5.96 8.69
C GLY A 87 -10.48 5.12 7.64
N GLY A 88 -9.81 4.56 6.61
CA GLY A 88 -10.42 3.65 5.63
C GLY A 88 -11.08 2.38 6.21
N LEU A 89 -10.92 2.11 7.51
CA LEU A 89 -11.69 1.10 8.26
C LEU A 89 -13.06 1.59 8.75
N LEU A 90 -13.33 2.90 8.74
CA LEU A 90 -14.58 3.50 9.22
C LEU A 90 -15.59 3.77 8.11
N PHE A 91 -15.16 3.79 6.84
CA PHE A 91 -16.03 4.00 5.68
C PHE A 91 -15.63 3.07 4.53
N ASN A 92 -15.89 1.77 4.70
CA ASN A 92 -16.09 0.89 3.55
C ASN A 92 -17.60 0.74 3.33
N PRO A 93 -18.20 1.39 2.30
CA PRO A 93 -19.64 1.29 2.04
C PRO A 93 -20.09 -0.13 1.66
N TYR A 94 -19.16 -1.04 1.34
CA TYR A 94 -19.45 -2.43 0.97
C TYR A 94 -19.26 -3.45 2.09
N TYR A 95 -18.72 -3.06 3.25
CA TYR A 95 -18.51 -3.99 4.37
C TYR A 95 -19.29 -3.64 5.64
N GLY A 96 -20.06 -2.53 5.66
CA GLY A 96 -20.78 -2.11 6.86
C GLY A 96 -19.83 -1.70 7.99
N SER A 97 -20.34 -0.94 8.95
CA SER A 97 -19.57 -0.58 10.15
C SER A 97 -19.21 -1.86 10.91
N ILE A 98 -17.92 -2.17 11.02
CA ILE A 98 -17.43 -3.11 12.03
C ILE A 98 -17.32 -2.30 13.33
N ILE A 99 -18.45 -2.21 14.04
CA ILE A 99 -18.50 -1.97 15.49
C ILE A 99 -18.62 -3.32 16.19
#